data_AF-A0A366DY08-F1
#
_entry.id   AF-A0A366DY08-F1
#
_cell.length_a   1.000
_cell.length_b   1.000
_cell.length_c   1.000
_cell.angle_alpha   90.00
_cell.angle_beta   90.00
_cell.angle_gamma   90.00
#
_symmetry.space_group_name_H-M   'P 1'
#
loop_
_entity.id
_entity.type
_entity.pdbx_description
1 polymer ?
#
loop_
_entity_poly.entity_id
_entity_poly.type
_entity_poly.pdbx_seq_one_letter_code
_entity_poly.pdbx_strand_id
1 'polypeptide(L)'
;MSEMRAIRRAAGVALKGIRFALSASKVRPTDRRSVEIYLLVTVCGISQPLTADVCGCTKQNVSKLLRAVEDRRDDQTFEAALSDLEYFFTEGV
;
A
#
# COMPACT_ATOMS: atom_id res chain seq x y z
N MET A 1 2.52 24.82 6.30
CA MET A 1 3.68 23.96 6.70
C MET A 1 3.34 22.91 7.76
N SER A 2 2.55 23.23 8.80
CA SER A 2 2.17 22.25 9.84
C SER A 2 1.34 21.08 9.30
N GLU A 3 0.36 21.39 8.46
CA GLU A 3 -0.56 20.42 7.83
C GLU A 3 0.17 19.37 6.98
N MET A 4 1.11 19.79 6.12
CA MET A 4 1.92 18.87 5.31
C MET A 4 2.75 17.90 6.17
N ARG A 5 3.24 18.35 7.34
CA ARG A 5 3.94 17.48 8.30
C ARG A 5 2.98 16.49 8.97
N ALA A 6 1.75 16.91 9.27
CA ALA A 6 0.73 16.05 9.83
C ALA A 6 0.32 14.95 8.84
N ILE A 7 0.07 15.30 7.56
CA ILE A 7 -0.26 14.33 6.50
C ILE A 7 0.88 13.33 6.31
N ARG A 8 2.14 13.79 6.25
CA ARG A 8 3.31 12.89 6.16
C ARG A 8 3.37 11.90 7.33
N ARG A 9 3.11 12.38 8.56
CA ARG A 9 3.08 11.51 9.75
C ARG A 9 1.93 10.51 9.69
N ALA A 10 0.74 10.95 9.27
CA ALA A 10 -0.42 10.08 9.10
C ALA A 10 -0.14 8.98 8.06
N ALA A 11 0.46 9.32 6.92
CA ALA A 11 0.91 8.34 5.93
C ALA A 11 1.93 7.35 6.51
N GLY A 12 2.86 7.82 7.35
CA GLY A 12 3.80 6.95 8.06
C GLY A 12 3.13 6.00 9.07
N VAL A 13 2.05 6.43 9.74
CA VAL A 13 1.25 5.58 10.63
C VAL A 13 0.46 4.56 9.80
N ALA A 14 -0.19 4.99 8.72
CA ALA A 14 -0.91 4.11 7.80
C ALA A 14 0.02 3.02 7.24
N LEU A 15 1.23 3.37 6.81
CA LEU A 15 2.23 2.41 6.34
C LEU A 15 2.57 1.34 7.39
N LYS A 16 2.67 1.72 8.67
CA LYS A 16 2.91 0.74 9.75
C LYS A 16 1.71 -0.20 9.93
N GLY A 17 0.49 0.33 9.88
CA GLY A 17 -0.74 -0.48 9.94
C GLY A 17 -0.85 -1.46 8.77
N ILE A 18 -0.57 -1.00 7.55
CA ILE A 18 -0.54 -1.82 6.33
C ILE A 18 0.51 -2.94 6.47
N ARG A 19 1.72 -2.63 6.93
CA ARG A 19 2.77 -3.63 7.15
C ARG A 19 2.38 -4.67 8.19
N PHE A 20 1.70 -4.25 9.25
CA PHE A 20 1.18 -5.15 10.27
C PHE A 20 0.11 -6.09 9.67
N ALA A 21 -0.87 -5.56 8.95
CA ALA A 21 -1.88 -6.37 8.27
C ALA A 21 -1.26 -7.35 7.26
N LEU A 22 -0.28 -6.89 6.46
CA LEU A 22 0.46 -7.74 5.52
C LEU A 22 1.28 -8.85 6.21
N SER A 23 1.71 -8.62 7.45
CA SER A 23 2.43 -9.64 8.21
C SER A 23 1.51 -10.81 8.64
N ALA A 24 0.21 -10.53 8.77
CA ALA A 24 -0.84 -11.50 9.11
C ALA A 24 -1.62 -12.04 7.89
N SER A 25 -1.38 -11.51 6.69
CA SER A 25 -2.12 -11.88 5.49
C SER A 25 -1.49 -13.05 4.71
N LYS A 26 -2.23 -13.56 3.72
CA LYS A 26 -1.78 -14.61 2.80
C LYS A 26 -0.93 -14.09 1.63
N VAL A 27 -0.66 -12.79 1.56
CA VAL A 27 0.17 -12.18 0.50
C VAL A 27 1.60 -12.70 0.61
N ARG A 28 2.13 -13.22 -0.51
CA ARG A 28 3.49 -13.77 -0.55
C ARG A 28 4.53 -12.69 -0.20
N PRO A 29 5.61 -13.03 0.52
CA PRO A 29 6.63 -12.04 0.91
C PRO A 29 7.19 -11.21 -0.25
N THR A 30 7.32 -11.80 -1.44
CA THR A 30 7.81 -11.14 -2.65
C THR A 30 6.89 -10.03 -3.16
N ASP A 31 5.58 -10.12 -2.87
CA ASP A 31 4.58 -9.15 -3.33
C ASP A 31 4.26 -8.07 -2.29
N ARG A 32 4.72 -8.24 -1.03
CA ARG A 32 4.33 -7.34 0.07
C ARG A 32 4.72 -5.88 -0.19
N ARG A 33 5.87 -5.64 -0.82
CA ARG A 33 6.34 -4.28 -1.10
C ARG A 33 5.50 -3.59 -2.17
N SER A 34 5.01 -4.31 -3.17
CA SER A 34 4.10 -3.73 -4.17
C SER A 34 2.72 -3.49 -3.57
N VAL A 35 2.21 -4.44 -2.78
CA VAL A 35 0.91 -4.31 -2.10
C VAL A 35 0.91 -3.18 -1.07
N GLU A 36 1.95 -2.98 -0.26
CA GLU A 36 1.95 -1.88 0.73
C GLU A 36 1.90 -0.50 0.06
N ILE A 37 2.59 -0.35 -1.08
CA ILE A 37 2.57 0.89 -1.86
C ILE A 37 1.23 1.08 -2.54
N TYR A 38 0.65 0.01 -3.07
CA TYR A 38 -0.68 0.01 -3.65
C TYR A 38 -1.72 0.49 -2.64
N LEU A 39 -1.82 -0.15 -1.47
CA LEU A 39 -2.81 0.20 -0.45
C LEU A 39 -2.64 1.65 0.06
N LEU A 40 -1.41 2.14 0.21
CA LEU A 40 -1.19 3.56 0.55
C LEU A 40 -1.78 4.51 -0.50
N VAL A 41 -1.63 4.18 -1.78
CA VAL A 41 -2.06 5.05 -2.88
C VAL A 41 -3.56 4.94 -3.12
N THR A 42 -4.09 3.72 -3.17
CA THR A 42 -5.47 3.44 -3.60
C THR A 42 -6.46 3.52 -2.43
N VAL A 43 -6.11 2.90 -1.29
CA VAL A 43 -7.03 2.82 -0.14
C VAL A 43 -6.86 4.03 0.78
N CYS A 44 -5.61 4.42 1.10
CA CYS A 44 -5.37 5.58 1.96
C CYS A 44 -5.34 6.92 1.20
N GLY A 45 -5.46 6.91 -0.13
CA GLY A 45 -5.50 8.14 -0.96
C GLY A 45 -4.21 8.96 -0.94
N ILE A 46 -3.07 8.37 -0.57
CA ILE A 46 -1.79 9.08 -0.48
C ILE A 46 -1.21 9.28 -1.88
N SER A 47 -0.91 10.54 -2.23
CA SER A 47 -0.31 10.86 -3.53
C SER A 47 1.02 10.13 -3.76
N GLN A 48 1.29 9.72 -5.00
CA GLN A 48 2.53 9.00 -5.34
C GLN A 48 3.83 9.71 -4.91
N PRO A 49 3.97 11.06 -5.02
CA PRO A 49 5.16 11.74 -4.51
C PRO A 49 5.34 11.62 -2.99
N LEU A 50 4.24 11.71 -2.23
CA LEU A 50 4.29 11.56 -0.78
C LEU A 50 4.53 10.10 -0.38
N THR A 51 3.93 9.14 -1.10
CA THR A 51 4.23 7.71 -0.92
C THR A 51 5.71 7.43 -1.17
N ALA A 52 6.29 8.01 -2.22
CA ALA A 52 7.72 7.87 -2.52
C ALA A 52 8.61 8.38 -1.37
N ASP A 53 8.32 9.58 -0.85
CA ASP A 53 9.02 10.17 0.30
C ASP A 53 8.89 9.31 1.56
N VAL A 54 7.68 8.91 1.94
CA VAL A 54 7.43 8.10 3.16
C VAL A 54 8.04 6.70 3.04
N CYS A 55 8.04 6.11 1.84
CA CYS A 55 8.62 4.79 1.58
C CYS A 55 10.12 4.81 1.29
N GLY A 56 10.77 5.98 1.25
CA GLY A 56 12.19 6.13 0.96
C GLY A 56 12.59 5.62 -0.43
N CYS A 57 11.75 5.84 -1.44
CA CYS A 57 12.03 5.43 -2.82
C CYS A 57 11.67 6.53 -3.83
N THR A 58 11.92 6.29 -5.12
CA THR A 58 11.58 7.27 -6.17
C THR A 58 10.12 7.15 -6.59
N LYS A 59 9.53 8.22 -7.12
CA LYS A 59 8.18 8.17 -7.72
C LYS A 59 8.10 7.12 -8.85
N GLN A 60 9.15 6.97 -9.65
CA GLN A 60 9.21 5.95 -10.69
C GLN A 60 9.13 4.53 -10.09
N ASN A 61 9.75 4.29 -8.93
CA ASN A 61 9.64 3.02 -8.22
C ASN A 61 8.19 2.77 -7.75
N VAL A 62 7.50 3.80 -7.26
CA VAL A 62 6.07 3.72 -6.92
C VAL A 62 5.26 3.29 -8.13
N SER A 63 5.40 3.96 -9.28
CA SER A 63 4.64 3.62 -10.49
C SER A 63 4.92 2.19 -10.98
N LYS A 64 6.16 1.70 -10.90
CA LYS A 64 6.51 0.31 -11.23
C LYS A 64 5.82 -0.68 -10.30
N LEU A 65 5.80 -0.40 -9.01
CA LEU A 65 5.22 -1.29 -8.00
C LEU A 65 3.69 -1.30 -8.04
N LEU A 66 3.05 -0.18 -8.39
CA LEU A 66 1.62 -0.15 -8.70
C LEU A 66 1.30 -1.05 -9.90
N ARG A 67 2.04 -0.90 -10.99
CA ARG A 67 1.88 -1.77 -12.17
C ARG A 67 2.09 -3.25 -11.84
N ALA A 68 3.07 -3.57 -10.99
CA ALA A 68 3.32 -4.94 -10.56
C ALA A 68 2.16 -5.56 -9.77
N VAL A 69 1.33 -4.75 -9.09
CA VAL A 69 0.09 -5.25 -8.49
C VAL A 69 -0.93 -5.55 -9.58
N GLU A 70 -1.18 -4.60 -10.49
CA GLU A 70 -2.13 -4.79 -11.59
C GLU A 70 -1.80 -6.01 -12.45
N ASP A 71 -0.54 -6.18 -12.85
CA ASP A 71 -0.07 -7.33 -13.64
C ASP A 71 -0.26 -8.66 -12.87
N ARG A 72 -0.38 -8.62 -11.54
CA ARG A 72 -0.57 -9.79 -10.67
C ARG A 72 -2.02 -10.12 -10.36
N ARG A 73 -2.97 -9.21 -10.62
CA ARG A 73 -4.40 -9.40 -10.30
C ARG A 73 -5.04 -10.56 -11.08
N ASP A 74 -4.42 -11.02 -12.16
CA ASP A 74 -4.85 -12.22 -12.89
C ASP A 74 -4.64 -13.54 -12.10
N ASP A 75 -3.77 -13.55 -11.08
CA ASP A 75 -3.61 -14.68 -10.16
C ASP A 75 -4.71 -14.65 -9.10
N GLN A 76 -5.62 -15.63 -9.14
CA GLN A 76 -6.78 -15.71 -8.24
C GLN A 76 -6.39 -15.74 -6.75
N THR A 77 -5.26 -16.34 -6.39
CA THR A 77 -4.82 -16.40 -4.98
C THR A 77 -4.32 -15.04 -4.52
N PHE A 78 -3.61 -14.33 -5.40
CA PHE A 78 -3.17 -12.97 -5.14
C PHE A 78 -4.35 -12.01 -5.05
N GLU A 79 -5.28 -12.07 -6.01
CA GLU A 79 -6.48 -11.23 -6.01
C GLU A 79 -7.29 -11.43 -4.74
N ALA A 80 -7.62 -12.67 -4.37
CA ALA A 80 -8.38 -12.94 -3.14
C ALA A 80 -7.67 -12.37 -1.89
N ALA A 81 -6.36 -12.56 -1.77
CA ALA A 81 -5.60 -12.04 -0.63
C ALA A 81 -5.50 -10.50 -0.62
N LEU A 82 -5.47 -9.86 -1.79
CA LEU A 82 -5.49 -8.40 -1.91
C LEU A 82 -6.87 -7.85 -1.60
N SER A 83 -7.94 -8.43 -2.14
CA SER A 83 -9.33 -8.04 -1.87
C SER A 83 -9.67 -8.13 -0.39
N ASP A 84 -9.21 -9.18 0.31
CA ASP A 84 -9.38 -9.31 1.76
C ASP A 84 -8.76 -8.12 2.51
N LEU A 85 -7.58 -7.66 2.08
CA LEU A 85 -6.90 -6.51 2.67
C LEU A 85 -7.60 -5.19 2.31
N GLU A 86 -8.02 -5.02 1.06
CA GLU A 86 -8.78 -3.84 0.63
C GLU A 86 -10.04 -3.69 1.46
N TYR A 87 -10.83 -4.76 1.58
CA TYR A 87 -12.03 -4.80 2.41
C TYR A 87 -11.73 -4.45 3.86
N PHE A 88 -10.69 -5.05 4.45
CA PHE A 88 -10.30 -4.76 5.84
C PHE A 88 -10.02 -3.27 6.10
N PHE A 89 -9.42 -2.56 5.13
CA PHE A 89 -9.07 -1.15 5.29
C PHE A 89 -10.17 -0.17 4.89
N THR A 90 -11.12 -0.57 4.03
CA THR A 90 -12.21 0.32 3.56
C THR A 90 -13.51 0.16 4.34
N GLU A 91 -13.86 -1.06 4.71
CA GLU A 91 -15.18 -1.43 5.25
C GLU A 91 -15.10 -1.90 6.71
N GLY A 92 -13.99 -1.60 7.41
CA GLY A 92 -13.60 -2.19 8.70
C GLY A 92 -14.75 -2.60 9.62
N VAL A 93 -14.64 -3.83 10.16
CA VAL A 93 -15.48 -4.53 11.17
C VAL A 93 -16.55 -3.67 11.86
#